data_AF-A0A3A4XKB2-F1
#
_entry.id   AF-A0A3A4XKB2-F1
#
_cell.length_a   1.000
_cell.length_b   1.000
_cell.length_c   1.000
_cell.angle_alpha   90.00
_cell.angle_beta   90.00
_cell.angle_gamma   90.00
#
_symmetry.space_group_name_H-M   'P 1'
#
loop_
_entity.id
_entity.type
_entity.pdbx_description
1 polymer ?
#
loop_
_entity_poly.entity_id
_entity_poly.type
_entity_poly.pdbx_seq_one_letter_code
_entity_poly.pdbx_strand_id
1 'polypeptide(L)'
;MSKDKVISIEELGGPLSMMLRNILLMVPERDQNDVALQRLLAFRLRIDGENATRAYLMRNIRDMIQCRYNGRLYDFLKNDHGSVTCGKPSDNDPPESA
;
A
#
# COMPACT_ATOMS: atom_id res chain seq x y z
N MET A 1 2.89 -22.62 23.31
CA MET A 1 1.62 -22.08 22.78
C MET A 1 1.87 -20.64 22.33
N SER A 2 2.41 -20.46 21.12
CA SER A 2 2.83 -19.14 20.61
C SER A 2 1.59 -18.32 20.20
N LYS A 3 1.32 -17.25 20.96
CA LYS A 3 0.15 -16.36 20.79
C LYS A 3 0.52 -15.01 20.16
N ASP A 4 1.62 -14.93 19.41
CA ASP A 4 2.14 -13.66 18.90
C ASP A 4 1.86 -13.47 17.39
N LYS A 5 0.61 -13.70 16.96
CA LYS A 5 0.19 -13.56 15.55
C LYS A 5 -0.75 -12.38 15.27
N VAL A 6 -0.90 -11.45 16.21
CA VAL A 6 -1.70 -10.24 16.01
C VAL A 6 -0.77 -9.05 16.22
N ILE A 7 -0.33 -8.42 15.12
CA ILE A 7 0.44 -7.18 15.19
C ILE A 7 -0.53 -6.06 15.55
N SER A 8 -0.59 -5.75 16.83
CA SER A 8 -1.25 -4.55 17.32
C SER A 8 -0.33 -3.37 16.99
N ILE A 9 -0.84 -2.38 16.26
CA ILE A 9 -0.11 -1.12 15.98
C ILE A 9 0.40 -0.49 17.29
N GLU A 10 -0.34 -0.72 18.37
CA GLU A 10 -0.09 -0.25 19.73
C GLU A 10 1.18 -0.85 20.37
N GLU A 11 1.68 -1.98 19.87
CA GLU A 11 2.91 -2.65 20.35
C GLU A 11 4.15 -2.31 19.50
N LEU A 12 4.02 -1.45 18.49
CA LEU A 12 5.18 -0.97 17.73
C LEU A 12 6.03 -0.08 18.64
N GLY A 13 7.19 -0.59 19.07
CA GLY A 13 8.18 0.18 19.82
C GLY A 13 8.51 1.51 19.14
N GLY A 14 8.89 2.52 19.94
CA GLY A 14 9.04 3.93 19.52
C GLY A 14 9.72 4.19 18.15
N PRO A 15 10.81 3.50 17.79
CA PRO A 15 11.43 3.67 16.48
C PRO A 15 10.53 3.25 15.30
N LEU A 16 9.81 2.13 15.43
CA LEU A 16 8.92 1.63 14.39
C LEU A 16 7.67 2.50 14.23
N SER A 17 7.19 3.12 15.32
CA SER A 17 6.06 4.05 15.24
C SER A 17 6.43 5.36 14.54
N MET A 18 7.66 5.86 14.72
CA MET A 18 8.17 7.00 13.93
C MET A 18 8.33 6.65 12.46
N MET A 19 8.90 5.49 12.14
CA MET A 19 9.02 5.02 10.74
C MET A 19 7.65 4.87 10.09
N LEU A 20 6.66 4.32 10.79
CA LEU A 20 5.29 4.21 10.29
C LEU A 20 4.68 5.57 10.00
N ARG A 21 4.85 6.56 10.89
CA ARG A 21 4.37 7.93 10.64
C ARG A 21 5.00 8.52 9.37
N ASN A 22 6.30 8.35 9.18
CA ASN A 22 6.99 8.83 7.99
C ASN A 22 6.48 8.16 6.71
N ILE A 23 6.21 6.85 6.75
CA ILE A 23 5.63 6.13 5.63
C ILE A 23 4.18 6.58 5.34
N LEU A 24 3.38 6.85 6.38
CA LEU A 24 2.01 7.32 6.21
C LEU A 24 1.93 8.70 5.52
N LEU A 25 2.95 9.55 5.66
CA LEU A 25 3.02 10.82 4.92
C LEU A 25 3.13 10.63 3.40
N MET A 26 3.53 9.44 2.94
CA MET A 26 3.58 9.11 1.51
C MET A 26 2.24 8.59 0.98
N VAL A 27 1.33 8.20 1.88
CA VAL A 27 -0.01 7.70 1.52
C VAL A 27 -0.91 8.89 1.19
N PRO A 28 -1.79 8.78 0.16
CA PRO A 28 -2.81 9.81 -0.11
C PRO A 28 -3.65 10.10 1.13
N GLU A 29 -3.95 11.38 1.40
CA GLU A 29 -4.65 11.82 2.63
C GLU A 29 -5.93 11.04 2.93
N ARG A 30 -6.71 10.70 1.89
CA ARG A 30 -7.95 9.91 2.00
C ARG A 30 -7.75 8.52 2.62
N ASP A 31 -6.56 7.94 2.47
CA ASP A 31 -6.23 6.58 2.91
C ASP A 31 -5.35 6.59 4.19
N GLN A 32 -4.84 7.75 4.64
CA GLN A 32 -3.91 7.83 5.78
C GLN A 32 -4.49 7.31 7.09
N ASN A 33 -5.81 7.45 7.31
CA ASN A 33 -6.51 7.00 8.52
C ASN A 33 -7.09 5.58 8.39
N ASP A 34 -6.83 4.87 7.29
CA ASP A 34 -7.30 3.50 7.11
C ASP A 34 -6.51 2.54 8.03
N VAL A 35 -7.18 2.03 9.06
CA VAL A 35 -6.57 1.12 10.05
C VAL A 35 -6.04 -0.16 9.39
N ALA A 36 -6.69 -0.68 8.35
CA ALA A 36 -6.23 -1.87 7.67
C ALA A 36 -4.94 -1.60 6.88
N LEU A 37 -4.85 -0.42 6.24
CA LEU A 37 -3.63 0.03 5.57
C LEU A 37 -2.48 0.26 6.56
N GLN A 38 -2.74 0.94 7.66
CA GLN A 38 -1.74 1.20 8.70
C GLN A 38 -1.19 -0.13 9.26
N ARG A 39 -2.04 -1.13 9.50
CA ARG A 39 -1.62 -2.48 9.94
C ARG A 39 -0.76 -3.17 8.89
N LEU A 40 -1.13 -3.07 7.61
CA LEU A 40 -0.35 -3.65 6.52
C LEU A 40 1.05 -3.01 6.42
N LEU A 41 1.12 -1.67 6.49
CA LEU A 41 2.39 -0.95 6.42
C LEU A 41 3.26 -1.21 7.65
N ALA A 42 2.66 -1.29 8.84
CA ALA A 42 3.36 -1.69 10.06
C ALA A 42 3.94 -3.11 9.95
N PHE A 43 3.16 -4.05 9.41
CA PHE A 43 3.59 -5.43 9.15
C PHE A 43 4.79 -5.46 8.20
N ARG A 44 4.69 -4.76 7.06
CA ARG A 44 5.77 -4.65 6.08
C ARG A 44 7.02 -3.99 6.67
N LEU A 45 6.86 -2.90 7.43
CA LEU A 45 7.97 -2.24 8.12
C LEU A 45 8.73 -3.18 9.04
N ARG A 46 8.01 -4.02 9.79
CA ARG A 46 8.62 -4.96 10.74
C ARG A 46 9.39 -6.08 10.05
N ILE A 47 8.93 -6.54 8.88
CA ILE A 47 9.51 -7.70 8.18
C ILE A 47 10.57 -7.27 7.17
N ASP A 48 10.25 -6.28 6.33
CA ASP A 48 11.09 -5.89 5.19
C ASP A 48 11.98 -4.68 5.53
N GLY A 49 11.65 -3.93 6.59
CA GLY A 49 12.35 -2.70 6.98
C GLY A 49 11.85 -1.46 6.23
N GLU A 50 12.36 -0.29 6.65
CA GLU A 50 11.91 1.02 6.17
C GLU A 50 12.15 1.23 4.68
N ASN A 51 13.39 1.00 4.21
CA ASN A 51 13.75 1.25 2.82
C ASN A 51 12.94 0.39 1.83
N ALA A 52 12.76 -0.90 2.15
CA ALA A 52 11.99 -1.80 1.31
C ALA A 52 10.50 -1.43 1.30
N THR A 53 9.92 -1.11 2.46
CA THR A 53 8.51 -0.69 2.56
C THR A 53 8.28 0.62 1.81
N ARG A 54 9.23 1.56 1.87
CA ARG A 54 9.18 2.83 1.14
C ARG A 54 9.21 2.62 -0.37
N ALA A 55 10.12 1.78 -0.86
CA ALA A 55 10.20 1.43 -2.29
C ALA A 55 8.94 0.72 -2.78
N TYR A 56 8.42 -0.22 -1.97
CA TYR A 56 7.16 -0.92 -2.23
C TYR A 56 6.00 0.08 -2.36
N LEU A 57 5.85 1.00 -1.41
CA LEU A 57 4.76 1.98 -1.42
C LEU A 57 4.87 2.93 -2.63
N MET A 58 6.07 3.43 -2.93
CA MET A 58 6.30 4.30 -4.10
C MET A 58 5.90 3.63 -5.42
N ARG A 59 6.28 2.36 -5.60
CA ARG A 59 5.91 1.61 -6.80
C ARG A 59 4.39 1.47 -6.91
N ASN A 60 3.73 1.04 -5.84
CA ASN A 60 2.29 0.81 -5.86
C ASN A 60 1.48 2.09 -6.03
N ILE A 61 1.89 3.21 -5.42
CA ILE A 61 1.22 4.50 -5.64
C ILE A 61 1.36 4.93 -7.10
N ARG A 62 2.55 4.75 -7.70
CA ARG A 62 2.75 5.04 -9.13
C ARG A 62 1.84 4.17 -9.99
N ASP A 63 1.78 2.87 -9.72
CA ASP A 63 0.94 1.93 -10.47
C ASP A 63 -0.55 2.28 -10.30
N MET A 64 -1.00 2.61 -9.08
CA MET A 64 -2.37 3.04 -8.79
C MET A 64 -2.76 4.29 -9.59
N ILE A 65 -1.88 5.30 -9.66
CA ILE A 65 -2.08 6.52 -10.44
C ILE A 65 -2.13 6.19 -11.93
N GLN A 66 -1.20 5.37 -12.44
CA GLN A 66 -1.16 4.97 -13.84
C GLN A 66 -2.41 4.18 -14.25
N CYS A 67 -2.94 3.34 -13.37
CA CYS A 67 -4.15 2.57 -13.61
C CYS A 67 -5.43 3.36 -13.39
N ARG A 68 -5.34 4.66 -13.01
CA ARG A 68 -6.50 5.49 -12.61
C ARG A 68 -7.42 4.79 -11.60
N TYR A 69 -6.81 4.03 -10.68
CA TYR A 69 -7.57 3.27 -9.70
C TYR A 69 -8.18 4.21 -8.65
N ASN A 70 -9.51 4.16 -8.52
CA ASN A 70 -10.28 5.03 -7.63
C ASN A 70 -10.70 4.35 -6.31
N GLY A 71 -10.31 3.09 -6.09
CA GLY A 71 -10.59 2.39 -4.84
C GLY A 71 -9.62 2.74 -3.72
N ARG A 72 -9.76 2.05 -2.59
CA ARG A 72 -8.89 2.20 -1.41
C ARG A 72 -7.49 1.66 -1.69
N LEU A 73 -6.46 2.36 -1.22
CA LEU A 73 -5.08 1.90 -1.39
C LEU A 73 -4.86 0.54 -0.71
N TYR A 74 -5.49 0.28 0.43
CA TYR A 74 -5.42 -1.04 1.09
C TYR A 74 -5.85 -2.18 0.14
N ASP A 75 -6.97 -2.01 -0.57
CA ASP A 75 -7.50 -3.05 -1.46
C ASP A 75 -6.61 -3.22 -2.69
N PHE A 76 -5.96 -2.15 -3.15
CA PHE A 76 -4.94 -2.21 -4.20
C PHE A 76 -3.70 -3.01 -3.74
N LEU A 77 -3.19 -2.74 -2.53
CA LEU A 77 -1.98 -3.38 -1.99
C LEU A 77 -2.20 -4.83 -1.53
N LYS A 78 -3.38 -5.13 -0.99
CA LYS A 78 -3.74 -6.46 -0.49
C LYS A 78 -3.70 -7.51 -1.61
N ASN A 79 -4.11 -7.12 -2.80
CA ASN A 79 -4.17 -8.00 -3.96
C ASN A 79 -2.80 -8.06 -4.65
N ASP A 80 -1.73 -8.37 -3.91
CA ASP A 80 -0.28 -8.43 -4.26
C ASP A 80 0.03 -9.42 -5.42
N HIS A 81 -0.77 -9.39 -6.48
CA HIS A 81 -0.52 -10.00 -7.77
C HIS A 81 0.54 -9.11 -8.42
N GLY A 82 1.80 -9.54 -8.30
CA GLY A 82 2.98 -8.78 -8.70
C GLY A 82 2.79 -8.03 -10.00
N SER A 83 3.06 -6.72 -9.97
CA SER A 83 2.74 -5.78 -11.05
C SER A 83 1.34 -6.00 -11.59
N VAL A 84 0.35 -5.30 -11.03
CA VAL A 84 -0.85 -4.97 -11.79
C VAL A 84 -0.35 -4.15 -12.98
N THR A 85 -0.02 -4.82 -14.09
CA THR A 85 -0.01 -4.18 -15.39
C THR A 85 -1.44 -3.72 -15.54
N CYS A 86 -1.67 -2.41 -15.37
CA CYS A 86 -2.96 -1.79 -15.63
C CYS A 86 -3.49 -2.47 -16.88
N GLY A 87 -4.58 -3.24 -16.72
CA GLY A 87 -5.03 -4.13 -17.78
C GLY A 87 -4.97 -3.35 -19.07
N LYS A 88 -4.24 -3.87 -20.07
CA LYS A 88 -4.23 -3.25 -21.40
C LYS A 88 -5.68 -2.82 -21.67
N PRO A 89 -5.93 -1.58 -22.12
CA PRO A 89 -7.28 -1.19 -22.50
C PRO A 89 -7.81 -2.34 -23.34
N SER A 90 -8.91 -2.94 -22.88
CA SER A 90 -9.52 -4.05 -23.60
C SER A 90 -9.68 -3.54 -25.04
N ASP A 91 -9.27 -4.31 -26.04
CA ASP A 91 -9.43 -3.98 -27.47
C ASP A 91 -10.91 -3.72 -27.90
N ASN A 92 -11.83 -3.62 -26.93
CA ASN A 92 -13.23 -3.25 -27.06
C ASN A 92 -13.53 -1.78 -26.72
N ASP A 93 -12.54 -0.96 -26.33
CA ASP A 93 -12.75 0.49 -26.30
C ASP A 93 -12.75 1.00 -27.76
N PRO A 94 -13.86 1.61 -28.25
CA PRO A 94 -13.89 2.16 -29.60
C PRO A 94 -12.80 3.24 -29.74
N PRO A 95 -12.10 3.32 -30.89
CA PRO A 95 -11.12 4.38 -31.09
C PRO A 95 -11.82 5.75 -30.95
N GLU A 96 -11.36 6.55 -30.00
CA GLU A 96 -11.73 7.95 -29.89
C GLU A 96 -11.40 8.61 -31.23
N SER A 97 -12.45 8.90 -32.00
CA SER A 97 -12.34 9.42 -33.35
C SER A 97 -11.88 10.87 -33.25
N ALA A 98 -10.68 11.15 -33.77
CA ALA A 98 -10.20 12.48 -34.11
C ALA A 98 -10.63 12.85 -35.54
#